data_AF-A0A0U5B655-F1
#
_entry.id   AF-A0A0U5B655-F1
#
_cell.length_a   1.000
_cell.length_b   1.000
_cell.length_c   1.000
_cell.angle_alpha   90.00
_cell.angle_beta   90.00
_cell.angle_gamma   90.00
#
_symmetry.space_group_name_H-M   'P 1'
#
loop_
_entity.id
_entity.type
_entity.pdbx_description
1 polymer ?
#
loop_
_entity_poly.entity_id
_entity_poly.type
_entity_poly.pdbx_seq_one_letter_code
_entity_poly.pdbx_strand_id
1 'polypeptide(L)'
;MQPNVATIRGVCDNFQAPQERIDDVYRIVEEAKVRPEITVEEKKTMQGTLLLGFYTEHGVFRLVVQSGLPIKGRLYINGITEEELNANPLIRLFHGSIYLMGASGMLRLYEEGMSKDIHFREGRIFENNGFGEEKELANVLVEQYIEQQIVEGRINWLLERLNDCIEQQEEPNMYIIKQELSILTDQWNGLQSS
;
A
#
# COMPACT_ATOMS: atom_id res chain seq x y z
N MET A 1 14.86 19.37 -31.39
CA MET A 1 14.83 19.67 -29.94
C MET A 1 13.82 18.70 -29.33
N GLN A 2 14.25 17.81 -28.45
CA GLN A 2 13.29 17.04 -27.64
C GLN A 2 12.64 18.02 -26.66
N PRO A 3 11.31 17.98 -26.46
CA PRO A 3 10.67 18.78 -25.42
C PRO A 3 11.27 18.35 -24.07
N ASN A 4 11.71 19.31 -23.25
CA ASN A 4 12.03 19.04 -21.86
C ASN A 4 10.73 18.57 -21.21
N VAL A 5 10.64 17.28 -20.90
CA VAL A 5 9.52 16.76 -20.13
C VAL A 5 9.76 17.18 -18.69
N ALA A 6 8.79 17.89 -18.10
CA ALA A 6 8.87 18.33 -16.73
C ALA A 6 9.02 17.12 -15.80
N THR A 7 9.99 17.20 -14.88
CA THR A 7 10.25 16.12 -13.92
C THR A 7 9.76 16.50 -12.54
N ILE A 8 9.03 15.59 -11.93
CA ILE A 8 8.45 15.66 -10.60
C ILE A 8 9.42 15.02 -9.59
N ARG A 9 9.61 15.70 -8.46
CA ARG A 9 10.24 15.14 -7.26
C ARG A 9 9.23 15.13 -6.13
N GLY A 10 9.34 14.19 -5.22
CA GLY A 10 8.38 14.03 -4.14
C GLY A 10 9.03 13.68 -2.82
N VAL A 11 8.48 14.22 -1.73
CA VAL A 11 8.92 13.93 -0.36
C VAL A 11 7.71 13.78 0.55
N CYS A 12 7.67 12.68 1.29
CA CYS A 12 6.88 12.52 2.50
C CYS A 12 7.84 12.07 3.60
N ASP A 13 7.96 12.83 4.69
CA ASP A 13 8.84 12.53 5.82
C ASP A 13 8.08 12.24 7.13
N ASN A 14 6.75 12.30 7.06
CA ASN A 14 5.83 12.30 8.20
C ASN A 14 4.71 11.25 8.08
N PHE A 15 4.86 10.21 7.26
CA PHE A 15 3.91 9.10 7.24
C PHE A 15 3.87 8.45 8.62
N GLN A 16 2.66 8.33 9.17
CA GLN A 16 2.45 7.72 10.47
C GLN A 16 1.16 6.89 10.47
N ALA A 17 1.26 5.64 10.90
CA ALA A 17 0.11 4.75 11.06
C ALA A 17 -0.01 4.24 12.51
N PRO A 18 -1.23 3.91 12.97
CA PRO A 18 -1.45 3.28 14.27
C PRO A 18 -0.67 1.97 14.44
N GLN A 19 -0.25 1.67 15.67
CA GLN A 19 0.57 0.51 16.01
C GLN A 19 -0.13 -0.85 15.83
N GLU A 20 -1.47 -0.87 15.82
CA GLU A 20 -2.31 -2.06 15.72
C GLU A 20 -2.36 -2.68 14.30
N ARG A 21 -1.67 -2.07 13.32
CA ARG A 21 -1.73 -2.41 11.89
C ARG A 21 -0.55 -3.26 11.42
N ILE A 22 0.03 -4.07 12.31
CA ILE A 22 1.25 -4.83 11.97
C ILE A 22 1.00 -5.91 10.90
N ASP A 23 -0.19 -6.51 10.88
CA ASP A 23 -0.57 -7.50 9.86
C ASP A 23 -0.65 -6.84 8.47
N ASP A 24 -1.12 -5.59 8.42
CA ASP A 24 -1.18 -4.80 7.19
C ASP A 24 0.22 -4.43 6.67
N VAL A 25 1.22 -4.30 7.54
CA VAL A 25 2.63 -4.18 7.14
C VAL A 25 3.09 -5.41 6.37
N TYR A 26 2.83 -6.61 6.89
CA TYR A 26 3.25 -7.84 6.21
C TYR A 26 2.55 -8.01 4.86
N ARG A 27 1.28 -7.61 4.74
CA ARG A 27 0.55 -7.60 3.46
C ARG A 27 1.24 -6.71 2.43
N ILE A 28 1.64 -5.50 2.82
CA ILE A 28 2.38 -4.57 1.94
C ILE A 28 3.74 -5.15 1.52
N VAL A 29 4.43 -5.86 2.42
CA VAL A 29 5.71 -6.51 2.10
C VAL A 29 5.53 -7.60 1.06
N GLU A 30 4.54 -8.48 1.24
CA GLU A 30 4.27 -9.57 0.29
C GLU A 30 3.82 -9.03 -1.07
N GLU A 31 2.97 -8.00 -1.07
CA GLU A 31 2.58 -7.30 -2.30
C GLU A 31 3.78 -6.68 -3.03
N ALA A 32 4.75 -6.12 -2.30
CA ALA A 32 5.94 -5.57 -2.93
C ALA A 32 6.83 -6.66 -3.54
N LYS A 33 6.92 -7.83 -2.91
CA LYS A 33 7.76 -8.96 -3.37
C LYS A 33 7.29 -9.59 -4.67
N VAL A 34 5.99 -9.53 -4.98
CA VAL A 34 5.44 -10.05 -6.24
C VAL A 34 5.69 -9.13 -7.43
N ARG A 35 6.18 -7.90 -7.20
CA ARG A 35 6.44 -6.90 -8.24
C ARG A 35 7.92 -6.86 -8.60
N PRO A 36 8.32 -7.26 -9.81
CA PRO A 36 9.73 -7.30 -10.20
C PRO A 36 10.40 -5.92 -10.24
N GLU A 37 9.64 -4.84 -10.33
CA GLU A 37 10.14 -3.46 -10.35
C GLU A 37 10.52 -2.94 -8.96
N ILE A 38 10.08 -3.61 -7.89
CA ILE A 38 10.33 -3.19 -6.51
C ILE A 38 11.37 -4.12 -5.87
N THR A 39 12.51 -3.56 -5.49
CA THR A 39 13.44 -4.24 -4.60
C THR A 39 13.00 -4.05 -3.16
N VAL A 40 12.83 -5.16 -2.43
CA VAL A 40 12.43 -5.15 -1.02
C VAL A 40 13.63 -5.47 -0.13
N GLU A 41 13.90 -4.62 0.86
CA GLU A 41 14.89 -4.84 1.91
C GLU A 41 14.20 -4.95 3.26
N GLU A 42 14.48 -6.02 3.99
CA GLU A 42 13.99 -6.25 5.34
C GLU A 42 15.17 -6.39 6.32
N LYS A 43 15.17 -5.59 7.38
CA LYS A 43 16.21 -5.64 8.40
C LYS A 43 15.62 -5.55 9.79
N LYS A 44 15.77 -6.62 10.58
CA LYS A 44 15.44 -6.62 12.00
C LYS A 44 16.65 -6.18 12.81
N THR A 45 16.47 -5.15 13.64
CA THR A 45 17.52 -4.66 14.55
C THR A 45 17.57 -5.48 15.84
N MET A 46 18.68 -5.38 16.58
CA MET A 46 18.83 -6.03 17.90
C MET A 46 17.78 -5.57 18.92
N GLN A 47 17.21 -4.38 18.75
CA GLN A 47 16.17 -3.80 19.62
C GLN A 47 14.76 -4.28 19.25
N GLY A 48 14.62 -5.17 18.26
CA GLY A 48 13.33 -5.69 17.81
C GLY A 48 12.61 -4.80 16.79
N THR A 49 13.16 -3.63 16.45
CA THR A 49 12.64 -2.77 15.38
C THR A 49 12.85 -3.42 14.02
N LEU A 50 11.79 -3.51 13.22
CA LEU A 50 11.81 -3.93 11.83
C LEU A 50 11.92 -2.71 10.93
N LEU A 51 12.95 -2.68 10.09
CA LEU A 51 13.19 -1.67 9.07
C LEU A 51 12.85 -2.28 7.72
N LEU A 52 11.96 -1.64 6.98
CA LEU A 52 11.56 -2.05 5.64
C LEU A 52 11.94 -0.95 4.65
N GLY A 53 12.48 -1.35 3.50
CA GLY A 53 12.75 -0.47 2.39
C GLY A 53 12.21 -1.06 1.09
N PHE A 54 11.47 -0.25 0.34
CA PHE A 54 10.95 -0.57 -0.98
C PHE A 54 11.58 0.39 -1.97
N TYR A 55 12.30 -0.12 -2.95
CA TYR A 55 13.12 0.67 -3.86
C TYR A 55 12.72 0.43 -5.30
N THR A 56 12.67 1.51 -6.06
CA THR A 56 12.60 1.48 -7.53
C THR A 56 13.70 2.38 -8.08
N GLU A 57 13.87 2.40 -9.41
CA GLU A 57 14.80 3.33 -10.07
C GLU A 57 14.55 4.79 -9.69
N HIS A 58 13.29 5.14 -9.44
CA HIS A 58 12.83 6.51 -9.27
C HIS A 58 12.49 6.90 -7.83
N GLY A 59 12.66 6.01 -6.85
CA GLY A 59 12.27 6.35 -5.50
C GLY A 59 12.52 5.28 -4.47
N VAL A 60 12.28 5.68 -3.22
CA VAL A 60 12.35 4.80 -2.06
C VAL A 60 11.22 5.11 -1.09
N PHE A 61 10.53 4.06 -0.64
CA PHE A 61 9.60 4.10 0.47
C PHE A 61 10.17 3.28 1.62
N ARG A 62 10.22 3.85 2.83
CA ARG A 62 10.74 3.16 4.02
C ARG A 62 9.71 3.14 5.12
N LEU A 63 9.66 2.04 5.86
CA LEU A 63 8.88 1.90 7.09
C LEU A 63 9.79 1.51 8.26
N VAL A 64 9.47 2.05 9.43
CA VAL A 64 10.05 1.71 10.72
C VAL A 64 8.92 1.19 11.59
N VAL A 65 9.01 -0.08 11.96
CA VAL A 65 8.00 -0.78 12.74
C VAL A 65 8.61 -1.22 14.06
N GLN A 66 8.08 -0.72 15.15
CA GLN A 66 8.52 -1.04 16.50
C GLN A 66 7.32 -1.41 17.36
N SER A 67 7.43 -2.49 18.12
CA SER A 67 6.35 -2.97 18.98
C SER A 67 5.88 -1.89 19.95
N GLY A 68 4.57 -1.67 20.00
CA GLY A 68 3.93 -0.71 20.90
C GLY A 68 4.16 0.76 20.55
N LEU A 69 4.71 1.06 19.36
CA LEU A 69 4.84 2.42 18.85
C LEU A 69 4.14 2.57 17.49
N PRO A 70 3.69 3.79 17.13
CA PRO A 70 3.19 4.08 15.80
C PRO A 70 4.22 3.71 14.72
N ILE A 71 3.73 3.14 13.62
CA ILE A 71 4.54 2.85 12.44
C ILE A 71 4.89 4.18 11.79
N LYS A 72 6.17 4.39 11.46
CA LYS A 72 6.65 5.61 10.80
C LYS A 72 7.17 5.29 9.42
N GLY A 73 6.92 6.18 8.48
CA GLY A 73 7.33 5.99 7.09
C GLY A 73 7.90 7.24 6.45
N ARG A 74 8.64 7.04 5.37
CA ARG A 74 9.13 8.11 4.50
C ARG A 74 9.14 7.68 3.05
N LEU A 75 8.67 8.54 2.16
CA LEU A 75 8.73 8.36 0.72
C LEU A 75 9.61 9.45 0.10
N TYR A 76 10.48 9.05 -0.81
CA TYR A 76 11.24 9.96 -1.66
C TYR A 76 11.06 9.52 -3.11
N ILE A 77 10.73 10.47 -3.98
CA ILE A 77 10.57 10.29 -5.42
C ILE A 77 11.52 11.25 -6.11
N ASN A 78 12.25 10.78 -7.09
CA ASN A 78 13.24 11.59 -7.80
C ASN A 78 13.12 11.44 -9.31
N GLY A 79 12.72 12.53 -9.96
CA GLY A 79 12.90 12.72 -11.39
C GLY A 79 12.03 11.79 -12.22
N ILE A 80 10.70 11.85 -12.01
CA ILE A 80 9.71 11.13 -12.83
C ILE A 80 8.80 12.09 -13.55
N THR A 81 8.27 11.67 -14.68
CA THR A 81 7.22 12.40 -15.40
C THR A 81 5.86 12.21 -14.72
N GLU A 82 4.87 13.02 -15.08
CA GLU A 82 3.49 12.87 -14.59
C GLU A 82 2.87 11.52 -15.01
N GLU A 83 3.15 11.07 -16.23
CA GLU A 83 2.71 9.75 -16.71
C GLU A 83 3.30 8.62 -15.87
N GLU A 84 4.61 8.68 -15.60
CA GLU A 84 5.30 7.72 -14.76
C GLU A 84 4.77 7.75 -13.33
N LEU A 85 4.49 8.93 -12.74
CA LEU A 85 3.92 9.06 -11.39
C LEU A 85 2.63 8.25 -11.23
N ASN A 86 1.74 8.30 -12.22
CA ASN A 86 0.46 7.57 -12.20
C ASN A 86 0.62 6.05 -12.41
N ALA A 87 1.65 5.65 -13.14
CA ALA A 87 1.97 4.24 -13.37
C ALA A 87 2.88 3.63 -12.30
N ASN A 88 3.55 4.45 -11.48
CA ASN A 88 4.67 4.01 -10.66
C ASN A 88 4.24 3.01 -9.58
N PRO A 89 4.81 1.80 -9.55
CA PRO A 89 4.43 0.76 -8.60
C PRO A 89 4.76 1.13 -7.14
N LEU A 90 5.78 1.96 -6.90
CA LEU A 90 6.12 2.44 -5.56
C LEU A 90 5.08 3.43 -5.02
N ILE A 91 4.55 4.30 -5.88
CA ILE A 91 3.49 5.26 -5.53
C ILE A 91 2.20 4.53 -5.22
N ARG A 92 1.88 3.51 -6.02
CA ARG A 92 0.75 2.61 -5.76
C ARG A 92 0.91 1.89 -4.42
N LEU A 93 2.08 1.32 -4.16
CA LEU A 93 2.38 0.67 -2.87
C LEU A 93 2.26 1.65 -1.69
N PHE A 94 2.72 2.89 -1.86
CA PHE A 94 2.60 3.95 -0.86
C PHE A 94 1.14 4.32 -0.58
N HIS A 95 0.31 4.53 -1.61
CA HIS A 95 -1.12 4.78 -1.44
C HIS A 95 -1.84 3.58 -0.80
N GLY A 96 -1.49 2.36 -1.21
CA GLY A 96 -1.95 1.12 -0.58
C GLY A 96 -1.64 1.08 0.91
N SER A 97 -0.41 1.46 1.26
CA SER A 97 0.04 1.53 2.66
C SER A 97 -0.69 2.59 3.47
N ILE A 98 -1.04 3.73 2.86
CA ILE A 98 -1.85 4.76 3.51
C ILE A 98 -3.20 4.16 3.91
N TYR A 99 -3.91 3.59 2.96
CA TYR A 99 -5.25 3.06 3.19
C TYR A 99 -5.24 1.87 4.17
N LEU A 100 -4.43 0.84 3.89
CA LEU A 100 -4.42 -0.38 4.69
C LEU A 100 -4.03 -0.12 6.14
N MET A 101 -3.04 0.76 6.36
CA MET A 101 -2.56 1.07 7.70
C MET A 101 -3.32 2.24 8.35
N GLY A 102 -4.31 2.84 7.69
CA GLY A 102 -4.98 4.04 8.20
C GLY A 102 -4.01 5.20 8.47
N ALA A 103 -3.01 5.38 7.61
CA ALA A 103 -1.92 6.32 7.84
C ALA A 103 -2.36 7.78 7.68
N SER A 104 -1.61 8.67 8.32
CA SER A 104 -1.73 10.12 8.19
C SER A 104 -0.38 10.75 7.84
N GLY A 105 -0.40 11.87 7.13
CA GLY A 105 0.81 12.57 6.69
C GLY A 105 0.56 13.47 5.48
N MET A 106 1.65 13.82 4.80
CA MET A 106 1.60 14.66 3.60
C MET A 106 2.73 14.30 2.63
N LEU A 107 2.38 14.11 1.37
CA LEU A 107 3.31 13.98 0.26
C LEU A 107 3.36 15.31 -0.49
N ARG A 108 4.54 15.93 -0.52
CA ARG A 108 4.78 17.14 -1.30
C ARG A 108 5.47 16.79 -2.60
N LEU A 109 4.86 17.16 -3.71
CA LEU A 109 5.38 17.02 -5.07
C LEU A 109 5.89 18.38 -5.56
N TYR A 110 7.02 18.38 -6.25
CA TYR A 110 7.68 19.55 -6.81
C TYR A 110 7.87 19.34 -8.31
N GLU A 111 7.38 20.28 -9.11
CA GLU A 111 7.48 20.27 -10.57
C GLU A 111 7.80 21.70 -11.02
N GLU A 112 8.95 21.91 -11.66
CA GLU A 112 9.34 23.17 -12.34
C GLU A 112 8.87 24.50 -11.68
N GLY A 113 9.08 24.65 -10.37
CA GLY A 113 8.75 25.88 -9.64
C GLY A 113 7.33 25.92 -9.04
N MET A 114 6.54 24.88 -9.26
CA MET A 114 5.27 24.62 -8.58
C MET A 114 5.44 23.51 -7.54
N SER A 115 4.62 23.60 -6.48
CA SER A 115 4.50 22.55 -5.47
C SER A 115 3.04 22.14 -5.30
N LYS A 116 2.81 20.83 -5.19
CA LYS A 116 1.50 20.23 -4.96
C LYS A 116 1.56 19.39 -3.69
N ASP A 117 0.70 19.68 -2.73
CA ASP A 117 0.61 18.94 -1.48
C ASP A 117 -0.57 17.96 -1.55
N ILE A 118 -0.29 16.68 -1.29
CA ILE A 118 -1.26 15.61 -1.14
C ILE A 118 -1.29 15.23 0.33
N HIS A 119 -2.40 15.53 1.00
CA HIS A 119 -2.61 15.17 2.39
C HIS A 119 -3.20 13.77 2.50
N PHE A 120 -2.93 13.08 3.59
CA PHE A 120 -3.66 11.87 3.92
C PHE A 120 -3.96 11.82 5.41
N ARG A 121 -5.15 11.33 5.75
CA ARG A 121 -5.69 11.32 7.12
C ARG A 121 -6.47 10.03 7.32
N GLU A 122 -6.04 9.23 8.29
CA GLU A 122 -6.70 7.99 8.68
C GLU A 122 -7.01 7.07 7.47
N GLY A 123 -6.06 6.97 6.53
CA GLY A 123 -6.18 6.13 5.35
C GLY A 123 -6.85 6.76 4.13
N ARG A 124 -7.36 7.98 4.25
CA ARG A 124 -7.97 8.74 3.14
C ARG A 124 -6.99 9.73 2.56
N ILE A 125 -7.01 9.93 1.24
CA ILE A 125 -6.09 10.81 0.52
C ILE A 125 -6.87 12.04 0.04
N PHE A 126 -6.30 13.23 0.23
CA PHE A 126 -6.87 14.52 -0.11
C PHE A 126 -5.88 15.31 -0.95
N GLU A 127 -6.35 15.85 -2.06
CA GLU A 127 -5.57 16.74 -2.92
C GLU A 127 -6.00 18.18 -2.67
N ASN A 128 -5.03 19.06 -2.42
CA ASN A 128 -5.25 20.49 -2.34
C ASN A 128 -5.04 21.11 -3.72
N ASN A 129 -6.06 21.81 -4.24
CA ASN A 129 -5.98 22.48 -5.54
C ASN A 129 -5.21 23.83 -5.52
N GLY A 130 -4.57 24.17 -4.39
CA GLY A 130 -3.84 25.43 -4.20
C GLY A 130 -4.74 26.63 -3.85
N PHE A 131 -6.06 26.46 -3.87
CA PHE A 131 -7.05 27.50 -3.50
C PHE A 131 -7.67 27.28 -2.11
N GLY A 132 -7.16 26.29 -1.36
CA GLY A 132 -7.65 25.95 -0.02
C GLY A 132 -8.85 24.99 -0.02
N GLU A 133 -9.28 24.52 -1.19
CA GLU A 133 -10.27 23.45 -1.30
C GLU A 133 -9.53 22.10 -1.33
N GLU A 134 -9.88 21.22 -0.39
CA GLU A 134 -9.40 19.84 -0.36
C GLU A 134 -10.46 18.94 -0.98
N LYS A 135 -10.08 18.20 -2.02
CA LYS A 135 -10.90 17.15 -2.59
C LYS A 135 -10.39 15.80 -2.09
N GLU A 136 -11.25 15.03 -1.44
CA GLU A 136 -10.97 13.63 -1.18
C GLU A 136 -10.79 12.94 -2.53
N LEU A 137 -9.58 12.43 -2.78
CA LEU A 137 -9.32 11.54 -3.88
C LEU A 137 -9.95 10.21 -3.48
N ALA A 138 -11.25 10.06 -3.76
CA ALA A 138 -11.90 8.76 -3.82
C ALA A 138 -11.16 7.97 -4.89
N ASN A 139 -10.17 7.21 -4.46
CA ASN A 139 -9.24 6.61 -5.36
C ASN A 139 -9.86 5.27 -5.75
N VAL A 140 -10.93 5.31 -6.57
CA VAL A 140 -11.72 4.13 -6.95
C VAL A 140 -10.83 3.00 -7.41
N LEU A 141 -9.72 3.30 -8.09
CA LEU A 141 -8.72 2.30 -8.50
C LEU A 141 -7.89 1.74 -7.33
N VAL A 142 -7.53 2.55 -6.33
CA VAL A 142 -6.85 2.06 -5.11
C VAL A 142 -7.83 1.37 -4.17
N GLU A 143 -9.07 1.83 -4.06
CA GLU A 143 -10.13 1.17 -3.28
C GLU A 143 -10.50 -0.18 -3.91
N GLN A 144 -10.73 -0.25 -5.23
CA GLN A 144 -10.97 -1.51 -5.94
C GLN A 144 -9.76 -2.44 -5.88
N TYR A 145 -8.55 -1.91 -6.03
CA TYR A 145 -7.32 -2.70 -5.99
C TYR A 145 -7.00 -3.21 -4.57
N ILE A 146 -7.25 -2.41 -3.54
CA ILE A 146 -7.11 -2.85 -2.15
C ILE A 146 -8.24 -3.80 -1.76
N GLU A 147 -9.49 -3.56 -2.19
CA GLU A 147 -10.57 -4.53 -2.01
C GLU A 147 -10.24 -5.85 -2.67
N GLN A 148 -9.69 -5.83 -3.90
CA GLN A 148 -9.12 -7.00 -4.53
C GLN A 148 -8.06 -7.63 -3.61
N GLN A 149 -6.97 -6.93 -3.26
CA GLN A 149 -5.90 -7.51 -2.44
C GLN A 149 -6.35 -8.05 -1.05
N ILE A 150 -7.31 -7.39 -0.40
CA ILE A 150 -7.89 -7.86 0.86
C ILE A 150 -8.65 -9.17 0.63
N VAL A 151 -9.46 -9.23 -0.43
CA VAL A 151 -10.20 -10.43 -0.82
C VAL A 151 -9.23 -11.55 -1.21
N GLU A 152 -8.21 -11.27 -2.01
CA GLU A 152 -7.18 -12.24 -2.41
C GLU A 152 -6.37 -12.77 -1.22
N GLY A 153 -5.89 -11.88 -0.35
CA GLY A 153 -5.16 -12.26 0.84
C GLY A 153 -6.00 -13.11 1.80
N ARG A 154 -7.30 -12.80 1.94
CA ARG A 154 -8.22 -13.61 2.74
C ARG A 154 -8.49 -14.98 2.10
N ILE A 155 -8.65 -15.04 0.78
CA ILE A 155 -8.78 -16.30 0.02
C ILE A 155 -7.55 -17.18 0.24
N ASN A 156 -6.34 -16.63 0.07
CA ASN A 156 -5.10 -17.39 0.25
C ASN A 156 -4.96 -17.95 1.66
N TRP A 157 -5.24 -17.13 2.69
CA TRP A 157 -5.23 -17.59 4.08
C TRP A 157 -6.26 -18.70 4.35
N LEU A 158 -7.49 -18.56 3.81
CA LEU A 158 -8.53 -19.57 3.95
C LEU A 158 -8.16 -20.88 3.24
N LEU A 159 -7.48 -20.81 2.09
CA LEU A 159 -6.97 -21.99 1.38
C LEU A 159 -5.89 -22.72 2.19
N GLU A 160 -4.97 -22.00 2.82
CA GLU A 160 -3.98 -22.59 3.73
C GLU A 160 -4.66 -23.29 4.93
N ARG A 161 -5.60 -22.63 5.58
CA ARG A 161 -6.39 -23.21 6.68
C ARG A 161 -7.21 -24.42 6.23
N LEU A 162 -7.75 -24.39 5.02
CA LEU A 162 -8.49 -25.52 4.46
C LEU A 162 -7.60 -26.75 4.31
N ASN A 163 -6.37 -26.56 3.81
CA ASN A 163 -5.38 -27.63 3.70
C ASN A 163 -5.06 -28.23 5.08
N ASP A 164 -4.83 -27.39 6.08
CA ASP A 164 -4.58 -27.84 7.45
C ASP A 164 -5.76 -28.68 8.01
N CYS A 165 -7.00 -28.23 7.79
CA CYS A 165 -8.20 -28.99 8.21
C CYS A 165 -8.37 -30.31 7.47
N ILE A 166 -7.96 -30.38 6.20
CA ILE A 166 -7.98 -31.62 5.41
C ILE A 166 -6.97 -32.62 5.97
N GLU A 167 -5.75 -32.17 6.28
CA GLU A 167 -4.70 -33.00 6.87
C GLU A 167 -5.10 -33.52 8.27
N GLN A 168 -5.82 -32.70 9.04
CA GLN A 168 -6.24 -33.02 10.41
C GLN A 168 -7.64 -33.67 10.50
N GLN A 169 -8.33 -33.87 9.37
CA GLN A 169 -9.70 -34.44 9.29
C GLN A 169 -10.75 -33.68 10.12
N GLU A 170 -10.64 -32.35 10.21
CA GLU A 170 -11.58 -31.49 10.95
C GLU A 170 -12.78 -31.05 10.10
N GLU A 171 -13.79 -31.91 9.95
CA GLU A 171 -14.97 -31.64 9.11
C GLU A 171 -15.77 -30.34 9.40
N PRO A 172 -16.11 -29.99 10.67
CA PRO A 172 -16.94 -28.81 10.92
C PRO A 172 -16.23 -27.49 10.58
N ASN A 173 -14.91 -27.42 10.77
CA ASN A 173 -14.10 -26.26 10.39
C ASN A 173 -13.95 -26.16 8.86
N MET A 174 -13.84 -27.30 8.19
CA MET A 174 -13.72 -27.39 6.73
C MET A 174 -14.95 -26.84 6.00
N TYR A 175 -16.16 -27.09 6.53
CA TYR A 175 -17.41 -26.58 5.94
C TYR A 175 -17.49 -25.05 6.00
N ILE A 176 -17.14 -24.46 7.14
CA ILE A 176 -17.16 -23.00 7.36
C ILE A 176 -16.18 -22.30 6.42
N ILE A 177 -14.95 -22.83 6.31
CA ILE A 177 -13.91 -22.27 5.43
C ILE A 177 -14.36 -22.32 3.96
N LYS A 178 -14.96 -23.42 3.50
CA LYS A 178 -15.48 -23.57 2.13
C LYS A 178 -16.60 -22.58 1.80
N GLN A 179 -17.50 -22.32 2.75
CA GLN A 179 -18.57 -21.34 2.55
C GLN A 179 -18.02 -19.92 2.42
N GLU A 180 -17.07 -19.54 3.27
CA GLU A 180 -16.45 -18.22 3.22
C GLU A 180 -15.64 -18.01 1.93
N LEU A 181 -14.88 -19.03 1.50
CA LEU A 181 -14.17 -19.02 0.21
C LEU A 181 -15.11 -18.80 -0.98
N SER A 182 -16.29 -19.42 -0.98
CA SER A 182 -17.28 -19.24 -2.05
C SER A 182 -17.72 -17.78 -2.17
N ILE A 183 -18.07 -17.15 -1.05
CA ILE A 183 -18.54 -15.76 -1.02
C ILE A 183 -17.44 -14.80 -1.48
N LEU A 184 -16.21 -15.02 -1.01
CA LEU A 184 -15.07 -14.18 -1.37
C LEU A 184 -14.66 -14.35 -2.84
N THR A 185 -14.80 -15.56 -3.40
CA THR A 185 -14.56 -15.81 -4.82
C THR A 185 -15.59 -15.08 -5.69
N ASP A 186 -16.86 -15.07 -5.28
CA ASP A 186 -17.91 -14.31 -5.99
C ASP A 186 -17.65 -12.79 -5.91
N GLN A 187 -17.21 -12.30 -4.75
CA GLN A 187 -16.80 -10.90 -4.58
C GLN A 187 -15.60 -10.55 -5.46
N TRP A 188 -14.59 -11.42 -5.51
CA TRP A 188 -13.43 -11.26 -6.39
C TRP A 188 -13.81 -11.20 -7.88
N ASN A 189 -14.70 -12.10 -8.33
CA ASN A 189 -15.18 -12.10 -9.71
C ASN A 189 -15.97 -10.82 -10.05
N GLY A 190 -16.76 -10.30 -9.10
CA GLY A 190 -17.44 -9.02 -9.23
C GLY A 190 -16.45 -7.84 -9.37
N LEU A 191 -15.38 -7.86 -8.57
CA LEU A 191 -14.31 -6.86 -8.63
C LEU A 191 -13.49 -6.92 -9.93
N GLN A 192 -13.38 -8.08 -10.59
CA GLN A 192 -12.71 -8.22 -11.90
C GLN A 192 -13.57 -7.79 -13.09
N SER A 193 -14.89 -7.70 -12.92
CA SER A 193 -15.85 -7.41 -14.00
C SER A 193 -16.25 -5.92 -14.08
N SER A 194 -15.64 -5.07 -13.26
CA SER A 194 -16.00 -3.66 -13.03
C SER A 194 -15.04 -2.69 -13.71
#